data_AF-A0A8S4ABB5-F1
#
_entry.id   AF-A0A8S4ABB5-F1
#
_cell.length_a   1.000
_cell.length_b   1.000
_cell.length_c   1.000
_cell.angle_alpha   90.00
_cell.angle_beta   90.00
_cell.angle_gamma   90.00
#
_symmetry.space_group_name_H-M   'P 1'
#
loop_
_entity.id
_entity.type
_entity.pdbx_description
1 polymer ?
#
loop_
_entity_poly.entity_id
_entity_poly.type
_entity_poly.pdbx_seq_one_letter_code
_entity_poly.pdbx_strand_id
1 'polypeptide(L)'
;MDEYTETVTSYISFCEDCCIPSRTRVSYNNVKPWFSPKLRQLRLQKEEAFRSGDRDRYKESKYRFSKAVRDAKRLYAENLKQQLSANDSASVWKGLRQITNYKKPNPPHSVNDLRLANELNDFYCRFERHINTANGLKQAQSPASWLKILEHN
;
A
#
# COMPACT_ATOMS: atom_id res chain seq x y z
N MET A 1 -9.90 -18.28 52.70
CA MET A 1 -10.05 -16.87 52.25
C MET A 1 -10.01 -16.75 50.73
N ASP A 2 -9.46 -17.74 50.00
CA ASP A 2 -9.26 -17.66 48.55
C ASP A 2 -10.54 -17.90 47.72
N GLU A 3 -11.41 -18.81 48.18
CA GLU A 3 -12.62 -19.24 47.45
C GLU A 3 -13.65 -18.12 47.24
N TYR A 4 -13.86 -17.27 48.25
CA TYR A 4 -14.80 -16.14 48.15
C TYR A 4 -14.28 -15.10 47.15
N THR A 5 -12.99 -14.78 47.21
CA THR A 5 -12.35 -13.86 46.25
C THR A 5 -12.36 -14.42 44.83
N GLU A 6 -12.14 -15.73 44.67
CA GLU A 6 -12.19 -16.40 43.38
C GLU A 6 -13.61 -16.36 42.78
N THR A 7 -14.62 -16.67 43.60
CA THR A 7 -16.03 -16.63 43.19
C THR A 7 -16.47 -15.24 42.76
N VAL A 8 -16.16 -14.22 43.56
CA VAL A 8 -16.51 -12.82 43.25
C VAL A 8 -15.80 -12.34 41.99
N THR A 9 -14.51 -12.66 41.84
CA THR A 9 -13.73 -12.29 40.64
C THR A 9 -14.28 -12.96 39.39
N SER A 10 -14.63 -14.24 39.48
CA SER A 10 -15.21 -14.99 38.35
C SER A 10 -16.55 -14.40 37.92
N TYR A 11 -17.40 -13.99 38.86
CA TYR A 11 -18.67 -13.34 38.56
C TYR A 11 -18.50 -11.95 37.93
N ILE A 12 -17.49 -11.18 38.35
CA ILE A 12 -17.17 -9.88 37.74
C ILE A 12 -16.73 -10.08 36.29
N SER A 13 -15.81 -11.01 36.02
CA SER A 13 -15.37 -11.31 34.65
C SER A 13 -16.51 -11.81 33.76
N PHE A 14 -17.41 -12.63 34.30
CA PHE A 14 -18.63 -13.03 33.60
C PHE A 14 -19.50 -11.82 33.22
N CYS A 15 -19.71 -10.89 34.15
CA CYS A 15 -20.45 -9.66 33.89
C CYS A 15 -19.76 -8.79 32.82
N GLU A 16 -18.44 -8.70 32.85
CA GLU A 16 -17.66 -7.97 31.84
C GLU A 16 -17.85 -8.58 30.45
N ASP A 17 -17.70 -9.88 30.31
CA ASP A 17 -17.85 -10.58 29.02
C ASP A 17 -19.29 -10.52 28.49
N CYS A 18 -20.29 -10.53 29.37
CA CYS A 18 -21.70 -10.49 28.99
C CYS A 18 -22.20 -9.08 28.64
N CYS A 19 -21.71 -8.05 29.34
CA CYS A 19 -22.20 -6.68 29.19
C CYS A 19 -21.34 -5.83 28.25
N ILE A 20 -20.06 -6.17 28.06
CA ILE A 20 -19.12 -5.38 27.26
C ILE A 20 -18.90 -6.08 25.90
N PRO A 21 -19.45 -5.56 24.79
CA PRO A 21 -19.25 -6.18 23.49
C PRO A 21 -17.77 -6.11 23.08
N SER A 22 -17.15 -7.28 22.94
CA SER A 22 -15.79 -7.41 22.41
C SER A 22 -15.76 -7.06 20.93
N ARG A 23 -14.86 -6.15 20.54
CA ARG A 23 -14.66 -5.76 19.13
C ARG A 23 -13.25 -6.11 18.67
N THR A 24 -13.15 -6.96 17.65
CA THR A 24 -11.87 -7.24 16.98
C THR A 24 -11.44 -6.03 16.15
N ARG A 25 -10.32 -5.43 16.53
CA ARG A 25 -9.71 -4.35 15.74
C ARG A 25 -8.74 -4.94 14.72
N VAL A 26 -9.12 -4.90 13.44
CA VAL A 26 -8.20 -5.22 12.35
C VAL A 26 -7.20 -4.07 12.20
N SER A 27 -5.92 -4.36 12.44
CA SER A 27 -4.83 -3.42 12.17
C SER A 27 -4.17 -3.79 10.85
N TYR A 28 -4.50 -3.08 9.78
CA TYR A 28 -3.78 -3.22 8.51
C TYR A 28 -2.35 -2.73 8.68
N ASN A 29 -1.39 -3.44 8.09
CA ASN A 29 0.02 -3.07 8.08
C ASN A 29 0.28 -1.89 7.11
N ASN A 30 -0.52 -0.83 7.22
CA ASN A 30 -0.32 0.45 6.55
C ASN A 30 0.74 1.23 7.32
N VAL A 31 1.97 0.73 7.27
CA VAL A 31 3.14 1.47 7.72
C VAL A 31 3.20 2.72 6.86
N LYS A 32 2.88 3.85 7.46
CA LYS A 32 2.90 5.12 6.74
C LYS A 32 4.34 5.34 6.24
N PRO A 33 4.55 5.62 4.95
CA PRO A 33 5.90 5.68 4.36
C PRO A 33 6.78 6.78 5.00
N TRP A 34 6.16 7.82 5.56
CA TRP A 34 6.84 8.86 6.32
C TRP A 34 7.15 8.48 7.78
N PHE A 35 6.73 7.31 8.26
CA PHE A 35 6.91 6.89 9.67
C PHE A 35 8.20 6.09 9.87
N SER A 36 9.29 6.81 10.07
CA SER A 36 10.65 6.26 10.18
C SER A 36 10.94 5.58 11.53
N PRO A 37 12.02 4.76 11.64
CA PRO A 37 12.49 4.22 12.92
C PRO A 37 12.75 5.29 13.99
N LYS A 38 13.26 6.46 13.58
CA LYS A 38 13.47 7.61 14.47
C LYS A 38 12.16 8.09 15.10
N LEU A 39 11.07 8.14 14.34
CA LEU A 39 9.75 8.50 14.88
C LEU A 39 9.21 7.43 15.83
N ARG A 40 9.50 6.14 15.59
CA ARG A 40 9.18 5.07 16.54
C ARG A 40 9.90 5.27 17.86
N GLN A 41 11.20 5.57 17.84
CA GLN A 41 11.97 5.88 19.05
C GLN A 41 11.42 7.09 19.81
N LEU A 42 11.13 8.20 19.12
CA LEU A 42 10.53 9.38 19.74
C LEU A 42 9.15 9.09 20.34
N ARG A 43 8.36 8.21 19.71
CA ARG A 43 7.07 7.76 20.27
C ARG A 43 7.29 6.98 21.57
N LEU A 44 8.24 6.05 21.59
CA LEU A 44 8.57 5.25 22.77
C LEU A 44 9.07 6.12 23.92
N GLN A 45 9.97 7.08 23.66
CA GLN A 45 10.45 8.04 24.67
C GLN A 45 9.30 8.87 25.25
N LYS A 46 8.36 9.31 24.41
CA LYS A 46 7.16 10.03 24.87
C LYS A 46 6.27 9.14 25.75
N GLU A 47 6.09 7.87 25.40
CA GLU A 47 5.33 6.92 26.21
C GLU A 47 6.03 6.60 27.54
N GLU A 48 7.35 6.46 27.54
CA GLU A 48 8.16 6.26 28.74
C GLU A 48 8.05 7.47 29.68
N ALA A 49 8.21 8.68 29.16
CA ALA A 49 8.05 9.92 29.93
C ALA A 49 6.63 10.10 30.47
N PHE A 50 5.62 9.59 29.76
CA PHE A 50 4.25 9.57 30.27
C PHE A 50 4.10 8.59 31.43
N ARG A 51 4.65 7.36 31.30
CA ARG A 51 4.60 6.34 32.35
C ARG A 51 5.39 6.74 33.60
N SER A 52 6.45 7.51 33.45
CA SER A 52 7.26 7.98 34.59
C SER A 52 6.59 9.09 35.41
N GLY A 53 5.49 9.68 34.94
CA GLY A 53 4.77 10.77 35.64
C GLY A 53 5.48 12.13 35.62
N ASP A 54 6.67 12.23 35.02
CA ASP A 54 7.43 13.48 34.88
C ASP A 54 6.77 14.38 33.83
N ARG A 55 6.11 15.42 34.31
CA ARG A 55 5.29 16.31 33.48
C ARG A 55 6.12 17.12 32.48
N ASP A 56 7.31 17.55 32.86
CA ASP A 56 8.13 18.41 32.01
C ASP A 56 8.91 17.60 30.98
N ARG A 57 9.42 16.42 31.37
CA ARG A 57 9.98 15.45 30.43
C ARG A 57 8.94 14.98 29.42
N TYR A 58 7.68 14.79 29.85
CA TYR A 58 6.59 14.46 28.94
C TYR A 58 6.27 15.59 27.97
N LYS A 59 6.17 16.85 28.43
CA LYS A 59 5.94 18.01 27.55
C LYS A 59 7.00 18.11 26.46
N GLU A 60 8.28 18.02 26.83
CA GLU A 60 9.40 18.09 25.89
C GLU A 60 9.36 16.93 24.88
N SER A 61 9.19 15.69 25.36
CA SER A 61 9.12 14.51 24.49
C SER A 61 7.91 14.57 23.56
N LYS A 62 6.77 15.07 24.03
CA LYS A 62 5.56 15.31 23.23
C LYS A 62 5.81 16.35 22.14
N TYR A 63 6.45 17.47 22.47
CA TYR A 63 6.81 18.52 21.51
C TYR A 63 7.76 17.98 20.44
N ARG A 64 8.86 17.32 20.85
CA ARG A 64 9.84 16.70 19.96
C ARG A 64 9.22 15.71 18.99
N PHE A 65 8.39 14.80 19.50
CA PHE A 65 7.67 13.84 18.66
C PHE A 65 6.76 14.55 17.66
N SER A 66 5.98 15.54 18.11
CA SER A 66 5.04 16.27 17.25
C SER A 66 5.75 17.08 16.16
N LYS A 67 6.87 17.72 16.49
CA LYS A 67 7.73 18.41 15.53
C LYS A 67 8.28 17.45 14.48
N ALA A 68 8.87 16.34 14.92
CA ALA A 68 9.44 15.35 14.01
C ALA A 68 8.37 14.72 13.07
N VAL A 69 7.15 14.49 13.56
CA VAL A 69 6.04 14.01 12.71
C VAL A 69 5.67 15.05 11.64
N ARG A 70 5.60 16.34 11.98
CA ARG A 70 5.33 17.40 11.00
C ARG A 70 6.43 17.46 9.94
N ASP A 71 7.70 17.42 10.36
CA ASP A 71 8.84 17.47 9.45
C ASP A 71 8.87 16.25 8.51
N ALA A 72 8.63 15.05 9.03
CA ALA A 72 8.61 13.84 8.21
C ALA A 72 7.47 13.83 7.18
N LYS A 73 6.28 14.32 7.56
CA LYS A 73 5.17 14.49 6.62
C LYS A 73 5.48 15.51 5.53
N ARG A 74 6.09 16.65 5.91
CA ARG A 74 6.51 17.70 4.96
C ARG A 74 7.50 17.15 3.94
N LEU A 75 8.59 16.54 4.41
CA LEU A 75 9.63 15.97 3.56
C LEU A 75 9.06 14.90 2.60
N TYR A 76 8.18 14.03 3.10
CA TYR A 76 7.52 13.05 2.26
C TYR A 76 6.66 13.70 1.16
N ALA A 77 5.89 14.73 1.51
CA ALA A 77 5.07 15.46 0.54
C ALA A 77 5.93 16.19 -0.50
N GLU A 78 7.06 16.76 -0.12
CA GLU A 78 8.02 17.40 -1.02
C GLU A 78 8.63 16.37 -2.00
N ASN A 79 9.11 15.24 -1.49
CA ASN A 79 9.63 14.15 -2.33
C ASN A 79 8.58 13.62 -3.31
N LEU A 80 7.32 13.49 -2.85
CA LEU A 80 6.24 13.04 -3.71
C LEU A 80 5.94 14.04 -4.83
N LYS A 81 5.92 15.34 -4.52
CA LYS A 81 5.76 16.39 -5.53
C LYS A 81 6.89 16.35 -6.56
N GLN A 82 8.14 16.19 -6.10
CA GLN A 82 9.30 16.09 -7.00
C GLN A 82 9.20 14.90 -7.96
N GLN A 83 8.76 13.72 -7.47
CA GLN A 83 8.56 12.55 -8.32
C GLN A 83 7.45 12.74 -9.36
N LEU A 84 6.41 13.51 -9.02
CA LEU A 84 5.30 13.78 -9.93
C LEU A 84 5.62 14.91 -10.94
N SER A 85 6.49 15.85 -10.57
CA SER A 85 6.91 16.94 -11.46
C SER A 85 8.05 16.56 -12.40
N ALA A 86 8.70 15.42 -12.18
CA ALA A 86 9.74 14.93 -13.08
C ALA A 86 9.13 14.61 -14.45
N ASN A 87 9.79 15.01 -15.54
CA ASN A 87 9.40 14.66 -16.92
C ASN A 87 9.71 13.18 -17.24
N ASP A 88 9.56 12.30 -16.26
CA ASP A 88 9.83 10.88 -16.32
C ASP A 88 8.59 10.11 -15.87
N SER A 89 7.94 9.46 -16.84
CA SER A 89 6.75 8.65 -16.60
C SER A 89 6.99 7.50 -15.61
N ALA A 90 8.20 6.95 -15.56
CA ALA A 90 8.53 5.87 -14.61
C ALA A 90 8.50 6.37 -13.16
N SER A 91 9.03 7.57 -12.91
CA SER A 91 8.99 8.24 -11.60
C SER A 91 7.56 8.55 -11.15
N VAL A 92 6.69 9.03 -12.07
CA VAL A 92 5.26 9.26 -11.78
C VAL A 92 4.57 7.95 -11.40
N TRP A 93 4.77 6.88 -12.17
CA TRP A 93 4.20 5.57 -11.88
C TRP A 93 4.72 4.96 -10.58
N LYS A 94 5.99 5.20 -10.24
CA LYS A 94 6.57 4.81 -8.95
C LYS A 94 5.91 5.54 -7.79
N GLY A 95 5.69 6.86 -7.91
CA GLY A 95 4.99 7.66 -6.91
C GLY A 95 3.54 7.20 -6.71
N LEU A 96 2.79 6.99 -7.80
CA LEU A 96 1.41 6.47 -7.76
C LEU A 96 1.32 5.11 -7.06
N ARG A 97 2.26 4.22 -7.33
CA ARG A 97 2.34 2.90 -6.67
C ARG A 97 2.57 3.04 -5.16
N GLN A 98 3.42 3.97 -4.75
CA GLN A 98 3.69 4.23 -3.32
C GLN A 98 2.46 4.80 -2.59
N ILE A 99 1.70 5.71 -3.22
CA ILE A 99 0.47 6.28 -2.62
C ILE A 99 -0.61 5.22 -2.46
N THR A 100 -0.84 4.44 -3.51
CA THR A 100 -1.93 3.44 -3.56
C THR A 100 -1.59 2.16 -2.83
N ASN A 101 -0.34 2.01 -2.34
CA ASN A 101 0.21 0.74 -1.86
C ASN A 101 -0.03 -0.40 -2.88
N TYR A 102 -0.01 -0.07 -4.17
CA TYR A 102 -0.29 -1.03 -5.22
C TYR A 102 0.83 -2.06 -5.26
N LYS A 103 0.50 -3.27 -4.86
CA LYS A 103 1.34 -4.44 -5.09
C LYS A 103 0.91 -5.02 -6.42
N LYS A 104 1.87 -5.25 -7.32
CA LYS A 104 1.60 -5.96 -8.57
C LYS A 104 0.95 -7.29 -8.15
N PRO A 105 -0.30 -7.58 -8.55
CA PRO A 105 -0.89 -8.87 -8.27
C PRO A 105 0.05 -9.93 -8.86
N ASN A 106 0.24 -11.04 -8.14
CA ASN A 106 0.85 -12.20 -8.77
C ASN A 106 0.08 -12.44 -10.06
N PRO A 107 0.77 -12.58 -11.20
CA PRO A 107 0.06 -12.85 -12.44
C PRO A 107 -0.87 -14.04 -12.18
N PRO A 108 -2.19 -13.91 -12.38
CA PRO A 108 -3.04 -15.09 -12.41
C PRO A 108 -2.40 -16.06 -13.41
N HIS A 109 -2.52 -17.36 -13.18
CA HIS A 109 -1.99 -18.44 -14.02
C HIS A 109 -2.39 -18.38 -15.52
N SER A 110 -3.09 -17.33 -15.96
CA SER A 110 -3.53 -17.07 -17.33
C SER A 110 -2.48 -16.38 -18.22
N VAL A 111 -1.22 -16.23 -17.79
CA VAL A 111 -0.15 -15.61 -18.62
C VAL A 111 0.08 -16.36 -19.95
N ASN A 112 -0.42 -17.59 -20.07
CA ASN A 112 -0.34 -18.39 -21.28
C ASN A 112 -1.70 -18.66 -21.96
N ASP A 113 -2.74 -17.86 -21.68
CA ASP A 113 -4.01 -18.02 -22.40
C ASP A 113 -3.93 -17.36 -23.79
N LEU A 114 -3.27 -18.07 -24.71
CA LEU A 114 -3.13 -17.68 -26.12
C LEU A 114 -4.48 -17.37 -26.77
N ARG A 115 -5.54 -18.03 -26.31
CA ARG A 115 -6.89 -17.79 -26.82
C ARG A 115 -7.38 -16.40 -26.42
N LEU A 116 -7.23 -16.01 -25.15
CA LEU A 116 -7.57 -14.66 -24.71
C LEU A 116 -6.76 -13.59 -25.45
N ALA A 117 -5.47 -13.84 -25.66
CA ALA A 117 -4.61 -12.92 -26.42
C ALA A 117 -5.12 -12.72 -27.86
N ASN A 118 -5.51 -13.81 -28.53
CA ASN A 118 -6.08 -13.75 -29.88
C ASN A 118 -7.45 -13.03 -29.91
N GLU A 119 -8.34 -13.32 -28.95
CA GLU A 119 -9.65 -12.66 -28.84
C GLU A 119 -9.50 -11.14 -28.66
N LEU A 120 -8.55 -10.70 -27.82
CA LEU A 120 -8.25 -9.28 -27.63
C LEU A 120 -7.66 -8.64 -28.89
N ASN A 121 -6.75 -9.34 -29.57
CA ASN A 121 -6.15 -8.86 -30.81
C ASN A 121 -7.22 -8.67 -31.90
N ASP A 122 -8.11 -9.65 -32.09
CA ASP A 122 -9.25 -9.53 -33.00
C ASP A 122 -10.18 -8.38 -32.61
N PHE A 123 -10.45 -8.19 -31.31
CA PHE A 123 -11.29 -7.11 -30.83
C PHE A 123 -10.68 -5.74 -31.15
N TYR A 124 -9.43 -5.47 -30.78
CA TYR A 124 -8.84 -4.13 -30.97
C TYR A 124 -8.46 -3.84 -32.43
N CYS A 125 -8.05 -4.85 -33.21
CA CYS A 125 -7.74 -4.68 -34.63
C CYS A 125 -8.98 -4.65 -35.55
N ARG A 126 -10.20 -4.83 -35.02
CA ARG A 126 -11.44 -4.85 -35.84
C ARG A 126 -11.61 -3.57 -36.68
N PHE A 127 -11.16 -2.43 -36.18
CA PHE A 127 -11.26 -1.15 -36.89
C PHE A 127 -10.24 -1.01 -38.02
N GLU A 128 -9.05 -1.60 -37.87
CA GLU A 128 -8.00 -1.59 -38.91
C GLU A 128 -8.35 -2.51 -40.09
N ARG A 129 -9.10 -3.60 -39.82
CA ARG A 129 -9.59 -4.52 -40.86
C ARG A 129 -10.51 -3.82 -41.85
N HIS A 130 -11.36 -2.91 -41.39
CA HIS A 130 -12.22 -2.12 -42.29
C HIS A 130 -11.44 -1.11 -43.15
N ILE A 131 -10.36 -0.53 -42.61
CA ILE A 131 -9.51 0.42 -43.35
C ILE A 131 -8.71 -0.29 -44.46
N ASN A 132 -8.18 -1.48 -44.18
CA ASN A 132 -7.43 -2.25 -45.17
C ASN A 132 -8.31 -2.83 -46.29
N THR A 133 -9.58 -3.13 -45.99
CA THR A 133 -10.53 -3.65 -46.99
C THR A 133 -11.00 -2.55 -47.95
N ALA A 134 -11.07 -1.28 -47.51
CA ALA A 134 -11.39 -0.14 -48.36
C ALA A 134 -10.23 0.33 -49.25
N ASN A 135 -8.97 0.04 -48.87
CA ASN A 135 -7.78 0.56 -49.56
C ASN A 135 -6.98 -0.47 -50.37
N GLY A 136 -7.45 -1.72 -50.52
CA GLY A 136 -6.83 -2.69 -51.43
C GLY A 136 -5.37 -3.05 -51.15
N LEU A 137 -4.87 -2.84 -49.93
CA LEU A 137 -3.52 -3.21 -49.53
C LEU A 137 -3.51 -4.64 -49.00
N LYS A 138 -2.68 -5.49 -49.63
CA LYS A 138 -2.51 -6.92 -49.31
C LYS A 138 -2.24 -7.12 -47.82
N GLN A 139 -2.80 -8.21 -47.26
CA GLN A 139 -2.57 -8.67 -45.90
C GLN A 139 -1.10 -8.50 -45.49
N ALA A 140 -0.85 -7.64 -44.51
CA ALA A 140 0.39 -7.69 -43.76
C ALA A 140 0.44 -9.05 -43.04
N GLN A 141 1.57 -9.74 -43.20
CA GLN A 141 1.82 -11.03 -42.60
C GLN A 141 1.49 -11.03 -41.10
N SER A 142 0.89 -12.15 -40.68
CA SER A 142 0.65 -12.52 -39.29
C SER A 142 1.72 -11.95 -38.34
N PRO A 143 1.35 -11.23 -37.26
CA PRO A 143 2.30 -10.63 -36.34
C PRO A 143 2.91 -11.66 -35.37
N ALA A 144 3.32 -12.82 -35.89
CA ALA A 144 4.23 -13.74 -35.21
C ALA A 144 5.69 -13.25 -35.22
N SER A 145 5.92 -11.95 -35.43
CA SER A 145 7.25 -11.32 -35.46
C SER A 145 7.69 -10.73 -34.10
N TRP A 146 6.84 -10.76 -33.07
CA TRP A 146 7.24 -10.29 -31.73
C TRP A 146 8.11 -11.30 -30.96
N LEU A 147 8.14 -12.58 -31.37
CA LEU A 147 8.97 -13.61 -30.73
C LEU A 147 10.43 -13.63 -31.22
N LYS A 148 10.82 -12.83 -32.22
CA LYS A 148 12.23 -12.74 -32.68
C LYS A 148 13.05 -11.64 -32.02
N ILE A 149 12.44 -10.75 -31.23
CA ILE A 149 13.15 -9.60 -30.65
C ILE A 149 13.73 -9.92 -29.24
N LEU A 150 13.42 -11.09 -28.67
CA LEU A 150 13.91 -11.48 -27.33
C LEU A 150 15.05 -12.52 -27.31
N GLU A 151 15.58 -12.93 -28.47
CA GLU A 151 16.73 -13.85 -28.52
C GLU A 151 18.09 -13.14 -28.66
N HIS A 152 18.14 -11.81 -28.72
CA HIS A 152 19.39 -11.04 -28.73
C HIS A 152 19.31 -9.82 -27.79
N ASN A 153 19.27 -10.08 -26.47
CA ASN A 153 19.88 -9.24 -25.42
C ASN A 153 19.84 -9.97 -24.07
#